data_AF-W2I7K8-F1
#
_entry.id   AF-W2I7K8-F1
#
_cell.length_a   1.000
_cell.length_b   1.000
_cell.length_c   1.000
_cell.angle_alpha   90.00
_cell.angle_beta   90.00
_cell.angle_gamma   90.00
#
_symmetry.space_group_name_H-M   'P 1'
#
loop_
_entity.id
_entity.type
_entity.pdbx_description
1 polymer ?
#
loop_
_entity_poly.entity_id
_entity_poly.type
_entity_poly.pdbx_seq_one_letter_code
_entity_poly.pdbx_strand_id
1 'polypeptide(L)'
;MNMRDILSTSMGEELPCDVEVFLMGEEVAELLARSLTHPPSCMPNGDIHVPIVFCGLNCPVAGVLPLIIRSATPPGCHPRPNPAVVLENELTYSVSFSVSKEAQDKDFVIEFGKAKVMMPGTNVTVVAFSRTVGEALMPLLRGNRRRVSNLGSIRPFDRQAIIDSVKTTNHIVSIEKGWGQSGIDVEIVGIIIEMEAFDYLDISLERVTYRYPTSIVLKSKKEWRG
;
A
#
# COMPACT_ATOMS: atom_id res chain seq x y z
N MET A 1 -7.34 -17.60 -5.54
CA MET A 1 -8.45 -16.62 -5.58
C MET A 1 -7.93 -15.38 -6.30
N ASN A 2 -8.74 -14.71 -7.13
CA ASN A 2 -8.30 -13.46 -7.76
C ASN A 2 -8.41 -12.30 -6.75
N MET A 3 -7.70 -11.20 -7.00
CA MET A 3 -7.66 -10.08 -6.06
C MET A 3 -9.03 -9.43 -5.82
N ARG A 4 -9.88 -9.35 -6.87
CA ARG A 4 -11.25 -8.84 -6.74
C ARG A 4 -12.08 -9.70 -5.78
N ASP A 5 -12.02 -11.02 -5.93
CA ASP A 5 -12.75 -11.96 -5.08
C ASP A 5 -12.25 -11.90 -3.64
N ILE A 6 -10.94 -11.71 -3.42
CA ILE A 6 -10.35 -11.52 -2.09
C ILE A 6 -10.94 -10.27 -1.43
N LEU A 7 -11.00 -9.15 -2.16
CA LEU A 7 -11.57 -7.90 -1.66
C LEU A 7 -13.06 -8.03 -1.36
N SER A 8 -13.83 -8.58 -2.30
CA SER A 8 -15.26 -8.83 -2.12
C SER A 8 -15.54 -9.74 -0.93
N THR A 9 -14.72 -10.78 -0.72
CA THR A 9 -14.85 -11.69 0.44
C THR A 9 -14.61 -10.93 1.73
N SER A 10 -13.53 -10.14 1.81
CA SER A 10 -13.24 -9.36 3.02
C SER A 10 -14.33 -8.36 3.35
N MET A 11 -14.88 -7.65 2.37
CA MET A 11 -15.98 -6.72 2.58
C MET A 11 -17.28 -7.45 2.96
N GLY A 12 -17.55 -8.59 2.33
CA GLY A 12 -18.71 -9.43 2.64
C GLY A 12 -18.68 -10.04 4.05
N GLU A 13 -17.50 -10.17 4.65
CA GLU A 13 -17.32 -10.62 6.03
C GLU A 13 -17.46 -9.47 7.04
N GLU A 14 -16.99 -8.26 6.72
CA GLU A 14 -17.09 -7.11 7.63
C GLU A 14 -18.49 -6.47 7.70
N LEU A 15 -19.18 -6.33 6.56
CA LEU A 15 -20.52 -5.73 6.49
C LEU A 15 -21.56 -6.36 7.45
N PRO A 16 -21.62 -7.69 7.64
CA PRO A 16 -22.53 -8.30 8.60
C PRO A 16 -21.99 -8.26 10.05
N CYS A 17 -20.69 -8.03 10.26
CA CYS A 17 -20.08 -8.01 11.58
C CYS A 17 -20.36 -6.72 12.36
N ASP A 18 -20.53 -5.59 11.66
CA ASP A 18 -20.80 -4.30 12.28
C ASP A 18 -21.91 -3.55 11.53
N VAL A 19 -22.99 -3.24 12.25
CA VAL A 19 -24.17 -2.54 11.70
C VAL A 19 -23.88 -1.07 11.36
N GLU A 20 -22.79 -0.51 11.88
CA GLU A 20 -22.33 0.86 11.58
C GLU A 20 -21.48 0.93 10.30
N VAL A 21 -21.00 -0.21 9.80
CA VAL A 21 -20.24 -0.28 8.54
C VAL A 21 -21.20 -0.25 7.36
N PHE A 22 -21.04 0.74 6.49
CA PHE A 22 -21.77 0.85 5.23
C PHE A 22 -20.83 1.32 4.12
N LEU A 23 -21.22 1.07 2.87
CA LEU A 23 -20.43 1.43 1.70
C LEU A 23 -21.18 2.47 0.86
N MET A 24 -20.51 3.54 0.45
CA MET A 24 -21.06 4.56 -0.44
C MET A 24 -20.06 4.86 -1.56
N GLY A 25 -20.56 5.08 -2.77
CA GLY A 25 -19.78 5.46 -3.94
C GLY A 25 -20.65 5.43 -5.20
N GLU A 26 -20.13 5.96 -6.30
CA GLU A 26 -20.78 5.83 -7.60
C GLU A 26 -20.82 4.36 -8.03
N GLU A 27 -21.95 3.91 -8.56
CA GLU A 27 -22.20 2.52 -9.00
C GLU A 27 -22.08 1.43 -7.91
N VAL A 28 -21.93 1.82 -6.64
CA VAL A 28 -21.83 0.88 -5.51
C VAL A 28 -23.21 0.33 -5.10
N ALA A 29 -24.28 1.11 -5.30
CA ALA A 29 -25.59 0.89 -4.70
C ALA A 29 -26.45 -0.19 -5.38
N GLU A 30 -26.11 -0.67 -6.58
CA GLU A 30 -26.87 -1.77 -7.22
C GLU A 30 -26.66 -3.15 -6.54
N LEU A 31 -25.71 -3.25 -5.59
CA LEU A 31 -25.38 -4.51 -4.93
C LEU A 31 -25.69 -4.59 -3.42
N LEU A 32 -25.86 -3.48 -2.69
CA LEU A 32 -26.16 -3.52 -1.25
C LEU A 32 -27.03 -2.32 -0.81
N ALA A 33 -28.32 -2.57 -0.60
CA ALA A 33 -29.29 -1.59 -0.14
C ALA A 33 -29.23 -1.36 1.39
N ARG A 34 -28.31 -0.52 1.87
CA ARG A 34 -28.40 0.12 3.20
C ARG A 34 -27.80 1.52 3.17
N SER A 35 -28.65 2.53 3.35
CA SER A 35 -28.28 3.93 3.59
C SER A 35 -28.59 4.23 5.05
N LEU A 36 -27.61 4.71 5.82
CA LEU A 36 -27.86 5.35 7.10
C LEU A 36 -26.93 6.54 7.33
N THR A 37 -27.56 7.68 7.60
CA THR A 37 -26.98 8.95 8.03
C THR A 37 -26.73 8.93 9.54
N HIS A 38 -25.49 9.04 9.99
CA HIS A 38 -25.17 9.41 11.37
C HIS A 38 -24.20 10.62 11.37
N PRO A 39 -24.48 11.68 12.14
CA PRO A 39 -23.54 12.79 12.31
C PRO A 39 -22.32 12.31 13.13
N PRO A 40 -21.13 12.91 12.93
CA PRO A 40 -19.96 12.60 13.76
C PRO A 40 -20.29 12.85 15.24
N SER A 41 -20.11 11.83 16.08
CA SER A 41 -20.38 11.91 17.51
C SER A 41 -19.13 12.42 18.25
N CYS A 42 -19.26 13.57 18.91
CA CYS A 42 -18.24 14.10 19.80
C CYS A 42 -18.44 13.51 21.21
N MET A 43 -17.44 12.79 21.74
CA MET A 43 -17.43 12.27 23.11
C MET A 43 -16.71 13.25 24.08
N PRO A 44 -16.87 13.11 25.42
CA PRO A 44 -16.64 14.16 26.42
C PRO A 44 -15.24 14.79 26.50
N ASN A 45 -14.24 14.24 25.81
CA ASN A 45 -12.83 14.66 25.92
C ASN A 45 -12.37 15.59 24.78
N GLY A 46 -13.25 15.99 23.85
CA GLY A 46 -12.92 16.92 22.78
C GLY A 46 -12.20 16.31 21.57
N ASP A 47 -11.94 14.99 21.58
CA ASP A 47 -11.40 14.26 20.44
C ASP A 47 -12.53 13.93 19.44
N ILE A 48 -12.39 14.38 18.20
CA ILE A 48 -13.27 14.01 17.09
C ILE A 48 -12.64 12.81 16.38
N HIS A 49 -13.30 11.64 16.46
CA HIS A 49 -12.90 10.45 15.72
C HIS A 49 -13.67 10.35 14.40
N VAL A 50 -12.96 9.99 13.33
CA VAL A 50 -13.52 9.89 11.97
C VAL A 50 -13.18 8.50 11.41
N PRO A 51 -14.02 7.49 11.70
CA PRO A 51 -13.83 6.10 11.24
C PRO A 51 -14.20 5.94 9.77
N ILE A 52 -13.50 6.64 8.87
CA ILE A 52 -13.76 6.58 7.44
C ILE A 52 -12.64 5.84 6.74
N VAL A 53 -13.03 4.88 5.92
CA VAL A 53 -12.15 4.19 4.98
C VAL A 53 -12.42 4.70 3.58
N PHE A 54 -11.42 5.28 2.94
CA PHE A 54 -11.48 5.62 1.53
C PHE A 54 -10.83 4.51 0.71
N CYS A 55 -11.65 3.75 -0.02
CA CYS A 55 -11.18 2.77 -1.00
C CYS A 55 -11.34 3.34 -2.41
N GLY A 56 -10.35 3.12 -3.27
CA GLY A 56 -10.47 3.53 -4.65
C GLY A 56 -9.30 3.07 -5.50
N LEU A 57 -9.53 3.11 -6.81
CA LEU A 57 -8.48 2.97 -7.79
C LEU A 57 -7.47 4.10 -7.61
N ASN A 58 -6.24 3.75 -7.22
CA ASN A 58 -5.15 4.63 -7.56
C ASN A 58 -4.80 4.38 -9.02
N CYS A 59 -4.44 5.44 -9.75
CA CYS A 59 -3.97 5.45 -11.14
C CYS A 59 -3.13 4.21 -11.50
N PRO A 60 -2.92 3.85 -12.80
CA PRO A 60 -2.32 2.57 -13.27
C PRO A 60 -0.90 2.22 -12.73
N VAL A 61 -0.38 3.04 -11.83
CA VAL A 61 1.00 3.27 -11.46
C VAL A 61 1.31 3.04 -9.95
N ALA A 62 0.37 3.02 -9.01
CA ALA A 62 0.73 2.81 -7.60
C ALA A 62 -0.44 2.40 -6.68
N GLY A 63 -0.78 1.12 -6.55
CA GLY A 63 -1.62 0.63 -5.44
C GLY A 63 -0.81 0.24 -4.20
N VAL A 64 -1.45 -0.08 -3.10
CA VAL A 64 -0.89 -1.00 -2.09
C VAL A 64 -1.70 -2.28 -2.26
N LEU A 65 -1.28 -3.40 -1.66
CA LEU A 65 -2.15 -4.58 -1.62
C LEU A 65 -3.29 -4.26 -0.64
N PRO A 66 -4.56 -4.13 -1.06
CA PRO A 66 -5.65 -4.05 -0.11
C PRO A 66 -5.88 -5.44 0.45
N LEU A 67 -5.59 -5.64 1.74
CA LEU A 67 -6.04 -6.84 2.43
C LEU A 67 -6.36 -6.45 3.88
N ILE A 68 -7.67 -6.37 4.12
CA ILE A 68 -8.40 -6.27 5.39
C ILE A 68 -7.95 -5.14 6.33
N ILE A 69 -8.73 -4.06 6.34
CA ILE A 69 -8.73 -3.06 7.41
C ILE A 69 -9.56 -3.61 8.57
N ARG A 70 -9.00 -4.57 9.29
CA ARG A 70 -9.24 -4.62 10.73
C ARG A 70 -8.01 -4.01 11.33
N SER A 71 -8.14 -2.79 11.86
CA SER A 71 -7.12 -2.28 12.77
C SER A 71 -7.00 -3.32 13.87
N ALA A 72 -5.92 -4.10 13.87
CA ALA A 72 -5.61 -5.03 14.95
C ALA A 72 -5.52 -4.19 16.22
N THR A 73 -6.63 -4.13 16.96
CA THR A 73 -6.68 -3.48 18.25
C THR A 73 -6.27 -4.57 19.23
N PRO A 74 -5.21 -4.40 20.03
CA PRO A 74 -4.83 -5.38 21.03
C PRO A 74 -6.04 -5.71 21.91
N PRO A 75 -6.22 -6.97 22.35
CA PRO A 75 -7.31 -7.33 23.24
C PRO A 75 -7.23 -6.47 24.51
N GLY A 76 -8.26 -5.65 24.74
CA GLY A 76 -8.34 -4.72 25.88
C GLY A 76 -8.31 -3.22 25.55
N CYS A 77 -8.09 -2.81 24.29
CA CYS A 77 -8.30 -1.42 23.86
C CYS A 77 -9.64 -1.28 23.13
N HIS A 78 -10.44 -0.26 23.48
CA HIS A 78 -11.59 0.14 22.66
C HIS A 78 -11.10 0.47 21.24
N PRO A 79 -11.79 0.02 20.18
CA PRO A 79 -11.41 0.32 18.81
C PRO A 79 -11.42 1.83 18.62
N ARG A 80 -10.25 2.42 18.32
CA ARG A 80 -10.10 3.84 18.00
C ARG A 80 -9.81 3.98 16.52
N PRO A 81 -10.83 3.85 15.65
CA PRO A 81 -10.66 3.93 14.21
C PRO A 81 -10.23 5.34 13.79
N ASN A 82 -9.01 5.43 13.27
CA ASN A 82 -8.51 6.60 12.56
C ASN A 82 -8.84 6.46 11.06
N PRO A 83 -8.97 7.56 10.32
CA PRO A 83 -9.24 7.47 8.89
C PRO A 83 -8.11 6.72 8.18
N ALA A 84 -8.49 5.80 7.29
CA ALA A 84 -7.57 4.99 6.51
C ALA A 84 -7.84 5.16 5.02
N VAL A 85 -6.79 5.14 4.22
CA VAL A 85 -6.87 5.20 2.75
C VAL A 85 -6.30 3.90 2.20
N VAL A 86 -7.11 3.21 1.41
CA VAL A 86 -6.73 1.98 0.72
C VAL A 86 -6.64 2.26 -0.76
N LEU A 87 -5.40 2.23 -1.25
CA LEU A 87 -5.07 2.49 -2.63
C LEU A 87 -5.07 1.17 -3.40
N GLU A 88 -6.10 0.90 -4.18
CA GLU A 88 -6.19 -0.33 -4.96
C GLU A 88 -5.54 -0.15 -6.34
N ASN A 89 -5.20 -1.26 -7.00
CA ASN A 89 -4.67 -1.23 -8.37
C ASN A 89 -5.54 -2.06 -9.29
N GLU A 90 -6.16 -1.41 -10.27
CA GLU A 90 -7.07 -2.03 -11.25
C GLU A 90 -6.47 -3.27 -11.92
N LEU A 91 -5.21 -3.17 -12.32
CA LEU A 91 -4.51 -4.20 -13.08
C LEU A 91 -4.17 -5.43 -12.22
N THR A 92 -4.37 -5.35 -10.90
CA THR A 92 -4.22 -6.49 -9.99
C THR A 92 -5.53 -7.23 -9.74
N TYR A 93 -6.70 -6.66 -10.05
CA TYR A 93 -8.00 -7.30 -9.79
C TYR A 93 -8.16 -8.68 -10.43
N SER A 94 -7.69 -8.85 -11.66
CA SER A 94 -7.74 -10.12 -12.39
C SER A 94 -6.58 -11.06 -12.07
N VAL A 95 -5.59 -10.62 -11.27
CA VAL A 95 -4.44 -11.44 -10.91
C VAL A 95 -4.84 -12.44 -9.84
N SER A 96 -4.50 -13.70 -10.06
CA SER A 96 -4.77 -14.79 -9.13
C SER A 96 -3.60 -15.04 -8.19
N PHE A 97 -3.91 -15.15 -6.90
CA PHE A 97 -2.96 -15.47 -5.85
C PHE A 97 -3.32 -16.79 -5.16
N SER A 98 -2.29 -17.49 -4.70
CA SER A 98 -2.44 -18.59 -3.74
C SER A 98 -2.77 -17.99 -2.37
N VAL A 99 -3.99 -18.25 -1.88
CA VAL A 99 -4.43 -17.78 -0.56
C VAL A 99 -4.24 -18.92 0.42
N SER A 100 -3.49 -18.70 1.49
CA SER A 100 -3.27 -19.70 2.54
C SER A 100 -4.55 -19.94 3.34
N LYS A 101 -4.59 -20.99 4.15
CA LYS A 101 -5.77 -21.29 4.99
C LYS A 101 -5.98 -20.23 6.06
N GLU A 102 -4.89 -19.70 6.61
CA GLU A 102 -4.90 -18.65 7.63
C GLU A 102 -5.48 -17.35 7.07
N ALA A 103 -5.18 -17.03 5.80
CA ALA A 103 -5.72 -15.85 5.13
C ALA A 103 -7.18 -16.01 4.68
N GLN A 104 -7.78 -17.19 4.85
CA GLN A 104 -9.21 -17.45 4.62
C GLN A 104 -10.02 -17.41 5.93
N ASP A 105 -9.35 -17.19 7.06
CA ASP A 105 -10.02 -17.02 8.34
C ASP A 105 -10.67 -15.62 8.42
N LYS A 106 -11.86 -15.55 9.01
CA LYS A 106 -12.62 -14.30 9.20
C LYS A 106 -11.93 -13.34 10.18
N ASP A 107 -11.10 -13.89 11.07
CA ASP A 107 -10.32 -13.11 12.02
C ASP A 107 -8.90 -12.82 11.50
N PHE A 108 -8.62 -13.11 10.23
CA PHE A 108 -7.35 -12.75 9.62
C PHE A 108 -7.23 -11.24 9.50
N VAL A 109 -6.15 -10.70 10.05
CA VAL A 109 -5.86 -9.27 10.02
C VAL A 109 -4.42 -9.03 9.59
N ILE A 110 -4.19 -7.95 8.84
CA ILE A 110 -2.84 -7.44 8.57
C ILE A 110 -2.61 -6.20 9.41
N GLU A 111 -1.46 -6.18 10.08
CA GLU A 111 -1.07 -5.06 10.89
C GLU A 111 -0.58 -3.90 10.01
N PHE A 112 -1.20 -2.73 10.20
CA PHE A 112 -0.75 -1.50 9.56
C PHE A 112 0.65 -1.10 10.02
N GLY A 113 1.44 -0.57 9.09
CA GLY A 113 2.80 -0.13 9.38
C GLY A 113 3.83 -1.25 9.48
N LYS A 114 3.48 -2.48 9.09
CA LYS A 114 4.44 -3.58 9.02
C LYS A 114 4.70 -4.02 7.58
N ALA A 115 5.97 -3.96 7.19
CA ALA A 115 6.45 -4.47 5.92
C ALA A 115 6.62 -5.99 5.98
N LYS A 116 6.44 -6.64 4.83
CA LYS A 116 6.58 -8.09 4.68
C LYS A 116 7.70 -8.42 3.70
N VAL A 117 8.63 -9.25 4.14
CA VAL A 117 9.64 -9.84 3.25
C VAL A 117 8.96 -10.95 2.44
N MET A 118 8.78 -10.70 1.15
CA MET A 118 8.14 -11.62 0.21
C MET A 118 9.11 -12.67 -0.32
N MET A 119 10.39 -12.31 -0.39
CA MET A 119 11.47 -13.19 -0.81
C MET A 119 12.74 -12.85 -0.01
N PRO A 120 13.36 -13.82 0.67
CA PRO A 120 14.64 -13.59 1.35
C PRO A 120 15.79 -13.53 0.33
N GLY A 121 16.84 -12.78 0.66
CA GLY A 121 18.05 -12.65 -0.15
C GLY A 121 19.13 -11.85 0.59
N THR A 122 20.32 -11.83 0.02
CA THR A 122 21.55 -11.28 0.65
C THR A 122 22.29 -10.26 -0.22
N ASN A 123 22.00 -10.18 -1.52
CA ASN A 123 22.80 -9.35 -2.43
C ASN A 123 22.26 -7.93 -2.57
N VAL A 124 20.94 -7.79 -2.63
CA VAL A 124 20.29 -6.48 -2.81
C VAL A 124 18.90 -6.51 -2.20
N THR A 125 18.53 -5.46 -1.47
CA THR A 125 17.18 -5.24 -0.99
C THR A 125 16.37 -4.48 -2.02
N VAL A 126 15.23 -5.02 -2.41
CA VAL A 126 14.25 -4.37 -3.28
C VAL A 126 13.06 -4.00 -2.43
N VAL A 127 12.83 -2.71 -2.24
CA VAL A 127 11.65 -2.18 -1.54
C VAL A 127 10.60 -1.81 -2.58
N ALA A 128 9.42 -2.40 -2.48
CA ALA A 128 8.34 -2.22 -3.42
C ALA A 128 6.99 -2.17 -2.71
N PHE A 129 5.97 -1.69 -3.41
CA PHE A 129 4.57 -1.73 -2.98
C PHE A 129 3.69 -1.86 -4.22
N SER A 130 2.41 -2.21 -4.05
CA SER A 130 1.54 -2.51 -5.21
C SER A 130 1.93 -3.73 -6.03
N ARG A 131 1.39 -3.76 -7.25
CA ARG A 131 1.89 -4.37 -8.47
C ARG A 131 3.41 -4.36 -8.66
N THR A 132 4.19 -3.35 -8.23
CA THR A 132 5.66 -3.40 -8.41
C THR A 132 6.29 -4.49 -7.55
N VAL A 133 5.63 -4.96 -6.49
CA VAL A 133 6.02 -6.17 -5.75
C VAL A 133 6.00 -7.40 -6.65
N GLY A 134 4.95 -7.56 -7.47
CA GLY A 134 4.85 -8.66 -8.42
C GLY A 134 5.95 -8.61 -9.49
N GLU A 135 6.26 -7.41 -9.97
CA GLU A 135 7.37 -7.16 -10.91
C GLU A 135 8.73 -7.50 -10.26
N ALA A 136 8.91 -7.10 -8.99
CA ALA A 136 10.06 -7.43 -8.17
C ALA A 136 10.15 -8.92 -7.80
N LEU A 137 9.13 -9.75 -8.05
CA LEU A 137 9.16 -11.20 -7.81
C LEU A 137 9.33 -12.02 -9.09
N MET A 138 9.31 -11.39 -10.27
CA MET A 138 9.34 -12.10 -11.55
C MET A 138 10.57 -13.01 -11.71
N PRO A 139 10.39 -14.23 -12.30
CA PRO A 139 11.46 -15.22 -12.42
C PRO A 139 12.70 -14.77 -13.19
N LEU A 140 12.52 -13.86 -14.16
CA LEU A 140 13.59 -13.34 -15.01
C LEU A 140 14.72 -12.64 -14.23
N LEU A 141 14.45 -12.27 -12.98
CA LEU A 141 15.38 -11.59 -12.10
C LEU A 141 15.90 -12.51 -10.96
N ARG A 142 15.61 -13.83 -11.01
CA ARG A 142 16.02 -14.84 -9.99
C ARG A 142 17.52 -15.16 -9.96
N GLY A 143 18.31 -14.64 -10.90
CA GLY A 143 19.77 -14.83 -10.91
C GLY A 143 20.50 -14.09 -9.79
N ASN A 144 19.88 -13.07 -9.22
CA ASN A 144 20.46 -12.27 -8.13
C ASN A 144 19.74 -12.67 -6.84
N ARG A 145 20.47 -13.04 -5.78
CA ARG A 145 19.92 -13.36 -4.44
C ARG A 145 19.32 -12.11 -3.77
N ARG A 146 18.27 -11.56 -4.37
CA ARG A 146 17.63 -10.32 -3.95
C ARG A 146 16.61 -10.59 -2.86
N ARG A 147 16.59 -9.73 -1.87
CA ARG A 147 15.54 -9.65 -0.87
C ARG A 147 14.44 -8.76 -1.43
N VAL A 148 13.18 -9.19 -1.38
CA VAL A 148 12.04 -8.37 -1.83
C VAL A 148 11.18 -8.07 -0.63
N SER A 149 11.11 -6.79 -0.26
CA SER A 149 10.34 -6.26 0.86
C SER A 149 9.13 -5.50 0.31
N ASN A 150 7.93 -5.98 0.61
CA ASN A 150 6.68 -5.27 0.36
C ASN A 150 6.39 -4.34 1.54
N LEU A 151 6.25 -3.03 1.30
CA LEU A 151 5.98 -2.06 2.37
C LEU A 151 4.69 -2.36 3.14
N GLY A 152 3.64 -2.83 2.45
CA GLY A 152 2.33 -3.11 3.05
C GLY A 152 1.55 -1.88 3.55
N SER A 153 2.23 -0.83 3.99
CA SER A 153 1.65 0.44 4.44
C SER A 153 2.53 1.62 4.04
N ILE A 154 1.90 2.69 3.55
CA ILE A 154 2.58 3.96 3.23
C ILE A 154 2.60 4.89 4.44
N ARG A 155 1.59 4.80 5.31
CA ARG A 155 1.55 5.54 6.56
C ARG A 155 0.71 4.77 7.59
N PRO A 156 1.27 4.42 8.76
CA PRO A 156 2.67 4.58 9.15
C PRO A 156 3.62 3.74 8.29
N PHE A 157 4.89 4.17 8.25
CA PHE A 157 5.93 3.58 7.42
C PHE A 157 6.80 2.64 8.27
N ASP A 158 7.07 1.41 7.81
CA ASP A 158 7.93 0.46 8.54
C ASP A 158 9.41 0.77 8.32
N ARG A 159 9.91 1.76 9.04
CA ARG A 159 11.32 2.20 8.93
C ARG A 159 12.29 1.10 9.34
N GLN A 160 11.96 0.36 10.40
CA GLN A 160 12.86 -0.64 10.96
C GLN A 160 13.08 -1.81 10.00
N ALA A 161 12.01 -2.31 9.35
CA ALA A 161 12.14 -3.38 8.37
C ALA A 161 13.02 -2.99 7.17
N ILE A 162 13.01 -1.72 6.76
CA ILE A 162 13.89 -1.22 5.70
C ILE A 162 15.33 -1.18 6.18
N ILE A 163 15.58 -0.60 7.36
CA ILE A 163 16.92 -0.52 7.97
C ILE A 163 17.52 -1.91 8.11
N ASP A 164 16.78 -2.87 8.68
CA ASP A 164 17.24 -4.24 8.89
C ASP A 164 17.52 -4.97 7.55
N SER A 165 16.71 -4.68 6.53
CA SER A 165 16.93 -5.22 5.18
C SER A 165 18.22 -4.67 4.57
N VAL A 166 18.49 -3.36 4.72
CA VAL A 166 19.74 -2.73 4.27
C VAL A 166 20.95 -3.30 5.01
N LYS A 167 20.89 -3.41 6.35
CA LYS A 167 21.95 -4.02 7.17
C LYS A 167 22.29 -5.46 6.76
N THR A 168 21.34 -6.16 6.13
CA THR A 168 21.53 -7.53 5.63
C THR A 168 22.20 -7.58 4.25
N THR A 169 21.94 -6.60 3.38
CA THR A 169 22.30 -6.68 1.96
C THR A 169 23.31 -5.64 1.50
N ASN A 170 23.56 -4.59 2.28
CA ASN A 170 24.39 -3.41 1.97
C ASN A 170 23.99 -2.62 0.71
N HIS A 171 22.98 -3.09 -0.02
CA HIS A 171 22.50 -2.50 -1.26
C HIS A 171 20.98 -2.42 -1.23
N ILE A 172 20.43 -1.36 -1.80
CA ILE A 172 18.99 -1.14 -1.83
C ILE A 172 18.54 -0.45 -3.12
N VAL A 173 17.38 -0.90 -3.61
CA VAL A 173 16.68 -0.34 -4.76
C VAL A 173 15.22 -0.16 -4.36
N SER A 174 14.67 1.03 -4.57
CA SER A 174 13.23 1.28 -4.42
C SER A 174 12.54 1.24 -5.78
N ILE A 175 11.38 0.57 -5.85
CA ILE A 175 10.60 0.47 -7.08
C ILE A 175 9.17 0.95 -6.82
N GLU A 176 8.80 2.04 -7.50
CA GLU A 176 7.44 2.52 -7.59
C GLU A 176 7.10 2.87 -9.04
N LYS A 177 5.81 3.01 -9.39
CA LYS A 177 5.46 3.68 -10.66
C LYS A 177 4.84 5.05 -10.44
N GLY A 178 4.94 5.59 -9.23
CA GLY A 178 4.74 7.02 -8.99
C GLY A 178 5.72 7.88 -9.79
N TRP A 179 5.48 9.18 -9.76
CA TRP A 179 6.46 10.15 -10.25
C TRP A 179 7.64 10.20 -9.31
N GLY A 180 8.87 10.26 -9.84
CA GLY A 180 10.06 10.27 -9.00
C GLY A 180 10.28 11.55 -8.17
N GLN A 181 9.50 12.61 -8.41
CA GLN A 181 9.48 13.79 -7.54
C GLN A 181 8.34 13.64 -6.53
N SER A 182 8.67 13.82 -5.24
CA SER A 182 7.72 13.68 -4.12
C SER A 182 7.07 12.29 -4.04
N GLY A 183 7.76 11.28 -4.57
CA GLY A 183 7.37 9.88 -4.46
C GLY A 183 7.64 9.29 -3.08
N ILE A 184 7.20 8.06 -2.86
CA ILE A 184 7.42 7.34 -1.60
C ILE A 184 8.89 6.92 -1.47
N ASP A 185 9.53 6.71 -2.61
CA ASP A 185 10.96 6.46 -2.71
C ASP A 185 11.83 7.58 -2.10
N VAL A 186 11.37 8.84 -2.12
CA VAL A 186 12.05 9.97 -1.49
C VAL A 186 12.06 9.82 0.04
N GLU A 187 10.96 9.36 0.65
CA GLU A 187 10.91 9.07 2.10
C GLU A 187 11.84 7.90 2.45
N ILE A 188 11.92 6.86 1.60
CA ILE A 188 12.87 5.76 1.80
C ILE A 188 14.32 6.27 1.81
N VAL A 189 14.66 7.17 0.88
CA VAL A 189 15.99 7.80 0.84
C VAL A 189 16.24 8.62 2.11
N GLY A 190 15.27 9.43 2.53
CA GLY A 190 15.36 10.21 3.77
C GLY A 190 15.64 9.33 4.98
N ILE A 191 14.87 8.26 5.16
CA ILE A 191 15.07 7.29 6.24
C ILE A 191 16.48 6.71 6.21
N ILE A 192 16.98 6.35 5.03
CA ILE A 192 18.31 5.72 4.92
C ILE A 192 19.42 6.70 5.26
N ILE A 193 19.34 7.94 4.79
CA ILE A 193 20.35 8.97 5.02
C ILE A 193 20.34 9.46 6.47
N GLU A 194 19.16 9.61 7.07
CA GLU A 194 19.01 10.15 8.44
C GLU A 194 19.28 9.10 9.53
N MET A 195 19.20 7.81 9.21
CA MET A 195 19.32 6.71 10.17
C MET A 195 20.63 5.95 10.02
N GLU A 196 20.89 5.03 10.95
CA GLU A 196 22.07 4.16 10.96
C GLU A 196 22.26 3.30 9.70
N ALA A 197 21.24 3.17 8.84
CA ALA A 197 21.33 2.35 7.64
C ALA A 197 22.34 2.90 6.62
N PHE A 198 22.62 4.21 6.62
CA PHE A 198 23.57 4.84 5.70
C PHE A 198 24.96 4.22 5.77
N ASP A 199 25.45 3.93 6.97
CA ASP A 199 26.80 3.39 7.19
C ASP A 199 26.99 1.96 6.65
N TYR A 200 25.90 1.26 6.35
CA TYR A 200 25.91 -0.10 5.79
C TYR A 200 25.87 -0.11 4.26
N LEU A 201 25.68 1.04 3.61
CA LEU A 201 25.56 1.08 2.15
C LEU A 201 26.93 1.01 1.46
N ASP A 202 27.11 0.00 0.62
CA ASP A 202 28.28 -0.13 -0.26
C ASP A 202 28.18 0.83 -1.47
N ILE A 203 26.96 1.17 -1.88
CA ILE A 203 26.64 2.10 -2.96
C ILE A 203 25.39 2.91 -2.62
N SER A 204 25.24 4.09 -3.23
CA SER A 204 24.02 4.88 -3.15
C SER A 204 22.77 4.08 -3.53
N LEU A 205 21.65 4.36 -2.85
CA LEU A 205 20.35 3.82 -3.21
C LEU A 205 19.96 4.22 -4.63
N GLU A 206 19.44 3.25 -5.39
CA GLU A 206 18.88 3.49 -6.73
C GLU A 206 17.34 3.51 -6.70
N ARG A 207 16.76 4.43 -7.48
CA ARG A 207 15.29 4.62 -7.56
C ARG A 207 14.79 4.28 -8.95
N VAL A 208 13.82 3.38 -9.02
CA VAL A 208 13.11 3.02 -10.24
C VAL A 208 11.70 3.59 -10.15
N THR A 209 11.45 4.68 -10.87
CA THR A 209 10.16 5.38 -10.89
C THR A 209 9.64 5.55 -12.31
N TYR A 210 8.39 6.02 -12.44
CA TYR A 210 7.90 6.43 -13.75
C TYR A 210 8.68 7.65 -14.24
N ARG A 211 9.15 7.60 -15.49
CA ARG A 211 9.89 8.71 -16.11
C ARG A 211 8.89 9.75 -16.59
N TYR A 212 9.13 11.03 -16.29
CA TYR A 212 8.41 12.13 -16.94
C TYR A 212 8.46 11.93 -18.46
N PRO A 213 7.33 11.95 -19.19
CA PRO A 213 7.42 12.26 -20.61
C PRO A 213 7.96 13.68 -20.69
N THR A 214 9.25 13.83 -20.99
CA THR A 214 9.92 15.12 -21.16
C THR A 214 9.47 15.78 -22.46
N SER A 215 8.18 16.09 -22.57
CA SER A 215 7.59 16.90 -23.63
C SER A 215 6.37 17.64 -23.07
N ILE A 216 6.63 18.62 -22.20
CA ILE A 216 5.74 19.79 -22.17
C ILE A 216 5.96 20.47 -23.52
N VAL A 217 5.15 20.13 -24.52
CA VAL A 217 5.06 20.92 -25.74
C VAL A 217 4.34 22.21 -25.33
N LEU A 218 5.11 23.25 -25.00
CA LEU A 218 4.58 24.60 -24.93
C LEU A 218 4.18 24.99 -26.35
N LYS A 219 2.93 24.70 -26.73
CA LYS A 219 2.38 25.23 -27.97
C LYS A 219 2.36 26.74 -27.86
N SER A 220 2.96 27.42 -28.85
CA SER A 220 2.93 28.87 -28.87
C SER A 220 1.48 29.35 -29.04
N LYS A 221 1.16 30.55 -28.55
CA LYS A 221 -0.18 31.16 -28.66
C LYS A 221 -0.71 31.23 -30.11
N LYS A 222 0.17 31.14 -31.11
CA LYS A 222 -0.19 31.07 -32.55
C LYS A 222 -0.78 29.72 -32.96
N GLU A 223 -0.37 28.61 -32.35
CA GLU A 223 -0.84 27.26 -32.69
C GLU A 223 -2.22 26.93 -32.11
N TRP A 224 -2.74 27.78 -31.21
CA TRP A 224 -4.09 27.67 -30.65
C TRP A 224 -5.16 28.44 -31.44
N ARG A 225 -4.76 29.26 -32.42
CA ARG A 225 -5.67 30.09 -33.23
C ARG A 225 -5.75 29.65 -34.69
N GLY A 226 -5.28 28.44 -35.01
CA GLY A 226 -5.38 27.82 -36.34
C GLY A 226 -6.51 26.82 -36.38
#